data_AF-A0AAV8XNK5-F1
#
_entry.id   AF-A0AAV8XNK5-F1
#
_cell.length_a   1.000
_cell.length_b   1.000
_cell.length_c   1.000
_cell.angle_alpha   90.00
_cell.angle_beta   90.00
_cell.angle_gamma   90.00
#
_symmetry.space_group_name_H-M   'P 1'
#
loop_
_entity.id
_entity.type
_entity.pdbx_description
1 polymer ?
#
loop_
_entity_poly.entity_id
_entity_poly.type
_entity_poly.pdbx_seq_one_letter_code
_entity_poly.pdbx_strand_id
1 'polypeptide(L)'
;MMGGVKERTRVIDRSNGPGLNSFLQMETYLTEMQDRQHRMSNIIISNIKESNQTTRSSRILDDTNNIKAVLSPIDLDDTYKFKIQRLGKFDPENNRFINVILPSLDHALNILRNKNKITIPGVKIFGDQTKAQKEYYLHLKKAVNRTWR
;
A
#
# COMPACT_ATOMS: atom_id res chain seq x y z
N MET A 1 63.15 -41.53 -12.50
CA MET A 1 61.69 -41.72 -12.58
C MET A 1 61.04 -40.86 -11.51
N MET A 2 60.09 -40.01 -11.93
CA MET A 2 58.97 -39.36 -11.21
C MET A 2 59.26 -38.75 -9.83
N GLY A 3 59.21 -37.43 -9.61
CA GLY A 3 58.27 -36.45 -10.15
C GLY A 3 57.33 -36.02 -9.02
N GLY A 4 57.79 -35.09 -8.18
CA GLY A 4 57.06 -34.63 -6.98
C GLY A 4 55.73 -33.96 -7.34
N VAL A 5 54.65 -34.47 -6.76
CA VAL A 5 53.30 -33.93 -6.91
C VAL A 5 53.23 -32.62 -6.14
N LYS A 6 53.28 -31.49 -6.86
CA LYS A 6 52.98 -30.17 -6.29
C LYS A 6 51.46 -30.02 -6.17
N GLU A 7 51.00 -30.08 -4.94
CA GLU A 7 49.62 -29.82 -4.56
C GLU A 7 49.25 -28.37 -4.90
N ARG A 8 48.41 -28.19 -5.93
CA ARG A 8 47.85 -26.88 -6.30
C ARG A 8 46.67 -26.57 -5.39
N THR A 9 46.95 -25.96 -4.25
CA THR A 9 45.90 -25.34 -3.43
C THR A 9 45.27 -24.21 -4.25
N ARG A 10 44.03 -24.40 -4.71
CA ARG A 10 43.23 -23.32 -5.29
C ARG A 10 42.98 -22.29 -4.19
N VAL A 11 43.65 -21.15 -4.27
CA VAL A 11 43.29 -19.96 -3.51
C VAL A 11 41.92 -19.54 -4.03
N ILE A 12 40.87 -19.83 -3.26
CA ILE A 12 39.53 -19.30 -3.51
C ILE A 12 39.62 -17.82 -3.16
N ASP A 13 39.68 -16.97 -4.18
CA ASP A 13 39.63 -15.53 -4.04
C ASP A 13 38.27 -15.15 -3.43
N ARG A 14 38.27 -14.76 -2.14
CA ARG A 14 37.06 -14.39 -1.38
C ARG A 14 36.67 -12.93 -1.58
N SER A 15 37.25 -12.21 -2.54
CA SER A 15 37.07 -10.75 -2.66
C SER A 15 35.83 -10.28 -3.44
N ASN A 16 35.02 -11.19 -4.02
CA ASN A 16 33.85 -10.82 -4.84
C ASN A 16 32.48 -11.01 -4.17
N GLY A 17 32.41 -10.95 -2.84
CA GLY A 17 31.12 -10.86 -2.14
C GLY A 17 30.48 -9.47 -2.38
N PRO A 18 29.15 -9.37 -2.55
CA PRO A 18 28.49 -8.08 -2.56
C PRO A 18 28.88 -7.34 -1.27
N GLY A 19 29.35 -6.09 -1.37
CA GLY A 19 29.65 -5.29 -0.19
C GLY A 19 28.42 -5.15 0.71
N LEU A 20 28.60 -4.90 2.02
CA LEU A 20 27.52 -4.74 3.00
C LEU A 20 26.39 -3.81 2.52
N ASN A 21 26.74 -2.75 1.78
CA ASN A 21 25.79 -1.83 1.16
C ASN A 21 24.85 -2.49 0.14
N SER A 22 25.35 -3.46 -0.64
CA SER A 22 24.54 -4.22 -1.61
C SER A 22 23.53 -5.13 -0.92
N PHE A 23 23.89 -5.71 0.23
CA PHE A 23 22.99 -6.56 1.01
C PHE A 23 21.85 -5.73 1.64
N LEU A 24 22.18 -4.61 2.28
CA LEU A 24 21.18 -3.69 2.84
C LEU A 24 20.24 -3.13 1.77
N GLN A 25 20.77 -2.85 0.58
CA GLN A 25 19.97 -2.41 -0.56
C GLN A 25 19.02 -3.52 -1.04
N MET A 26 19.51 -4.76 -1.15
CA MET A 26 18.68 -5.91 -1.52
C MET A 26 17.56 -6.15 -0.50
N GLU A 27 17.86 -6.09 0.79
CA GLU A 27 16.87 -6.23 1.86
C GLU A 27 15.78 -5.15 1.73
N THR A 28 16.18 -3.89 1.54
CA THR A 28 15.25 -2.77 1.32
C THR A 28 14.32 -3.03 0.13
N TYR A 29 14.84 -3.56 -0.98
CA TYR A 29 14.02 -3.91 -2.14
C TYR A 29 13.04 -5.04 -1.86
N LEU A 30 13.48 -6.10 -1.17
CA LEU A 30 12.63 -7.24 -0.81
C LEU A 30 11.51 -6.81 0.14
N THR A 31 11.82 -6.01 1.17
CA THR A 31 10.81 -5.47 2.09
C THR A 31 9.80 -4.60 1.35
N GLU A 32 10.25 -3.72 0.45
CA GLU A 32 9.34 -2.89 -0.34
C GLU A 32 8.44 -3.73 -1.27
N MET A 33 8.96 -4.79 -1.88
CA MET A 33 8.15 -5.70 -2.71
C MET A 33 7.07 -6.40 -1.90
N GLN A 34 7.42 -6.91 -0.72
CA GLN A 34 6.47 -7.54 0.19
C GLN A 34 5.41 -6.55 0.67
N ASP A 35 5.81 -5.33 1.05
CA ASP A 35 4.89 -4.28 1.47
C ASP A 35 3.90 -3.90 0.36
N ARG A 36 4.36 -3.80 -0.88
CA ARG A 36 3.47 -3.56 -2.04
C ARG A 36 2.47 -4.70 -2.21
N GLN A 37 2.93 -5.94 -2.11
CA GLN A 37 2.06 -7.10 -2.24
C GLN A 37 0.99 -7.14 -1.15
N HIS A 38 1.32 -6.77 0.09
CA HIS A 38 0.34 -6.72 1.18
C HIS A 38 -0.67 -5.57 1.05
N ARG A 39 -0.29 -4.46 0.39
CA ARG A 39 -1.14 -3.28 0.23
C ARG A 39 -1.96 -3.25 -1.06
N MET A 40 -1.68 -4.14 -2.01
CA MET A 40 -2.29 -4.09 -3.34
C MET A 40 -3.82 -4.29 -3.35
N SER A 41 -4.37 -5.00 -2.36
CA SER A 41 -5.81 -5.17 -2.19
C SER A 41 -6.42 -4.10 -1.26
N ASN A 42 -5.65 -3.10 -0.84
CA ASN A 42 -6.13 -2.05 0.03
C ASN A 42 -6.52 -0.80 -0.77
N ILE A 43 -7.59 -0.15 -0.33
CA ILE A 43 -7.96 1.19 -0.77
C ILE A 43 -8.03 2.13 0.43
N ILE A 44 -7.71 3.39 0.20
CA ILE A 44 -7.83 4.47 1.16
C ILE A 44 -9.00 5.35 0.75
N ILE A 45 -9.89 5.59 1.70
CA ILE A 45 -11.04 6.47 1.55
C ILE A 45 -10.86 7.64 2.51
N SER A 46 -11.05 8.85 1.99
CA SER A 46 -10.91 10.10 2.74
C SER A 46 -12.24 10.84 2.88
N ASN A 47 -12.30 11.73 3.87
CA ASN A 47 -13.45 12.58 4.15
C ASN A 47 -14.72 11.81 4.56
N ILE A 48 -14.55 10.73 5.33
CA ILE A 48 -15.65 10.04 6.01
C ILE A 48 -15.70 10.53 7.44
N LYS A 49 -16.87 11.02 7.87
CA LYS A 49 -17.08 11.54 9.22
C LYS A 49 -16.68 10.51 10.28
N GLU A 50 -15.98 10.93 11.32
CA GLU A 50 -15.67 10.05 12.46
C GLU A 50 -16.95 9.63 13.18
N SER A 51 -16.96 8.38 13.67
CA SER A 51 -18.09 7.86 14.44
C SER A 51 -18.04 8.39 15.88
N ASN A 52 -19.17 8.92 16.34
CA ASN A 52 -19.34 9.43 17.71
C ASN A 52 -19.79 8.32 18.70
N GLN A 53 -19.81 7.06 18.27
CA GLN A 53 -20.22 5.95 19.11
C GLN A 53 -19.19 5.68 20.22
N THR A 54 -19.67 5.28 21.40
CA THR A 54 -18.81 5.07 22.58
C THR A 54 -18.00 3.78 22.50
N THR A 55 -18.61 2.70 22.00
CA THR A 55 -17.97 1.39 21.93
C THR A 55 -17.17 1.23 20.63
N ARG A 56 -16.07 0.49 20.71
CA ARG A 56 -15.25 0.18 19.53
C ARG A 56 -16.03 -0.58 18.45
N SER A 57 -16.84 -1.56 18.86
CA SER A 57 -17.65 -2.36 17.94
C SER A 57 -18.66 -1.52 17.18
N SER A 58 -19.39 -0.63 17.86
CA SER A 58 -20.37 0.24 17.21
C SER A 58 -19.70 1.24 16.26
N ARG A 59 -18.52 1.77 16.59
CA ARG A 59 -17.75 2.64 15.68
C ARG A 59 -17.33 1.91 14.40
N ILE A 60 -16.86 0.67 14.52
CA ILE A 60 -16.49 -0.16 13.37
C ILE A 60 -17.73 -0.46 12.50
N LEU A 61 -18.86 -0.78 13.11
CA LEU A 61 -20.10 -1.02 12.36
C LEU A 61 -20.57 0.22 11.61
N ASP A 62 -20.53 1.39 12.26
CA ASP A 62 -20.88 2.67 11.65
C ASP A 62 -19.96 3.01 10.47
N ASP A 63 -18.64 2.91 10.67
CA ASP A 63 -17.66 3.09 9.58
C ASP A 63 -17.92 2.10 8.43
N THR A 64 -18.24 0.84 8.73
CA THR A 64 -18.54 -0.18 7.71
C THR A 64 -19.77 0.20 6.89
N ASN A 65 -20.84 0.65 7.54
CA ASN A 65 -22.07 1.09 6.88
C ASN A 65 -21.82 2.32 6.01
N ASN A 66 -21.03 3.29 6.50
CA ASN A 66 -20.63 4.47 5.73
C ASN A 66 -19.82 4.07 4.48
N ILE A 67 -18.88 3.13 4.60
CA ILE A 67 -18.13 2.64 3.44
C ILE A 67 -19.05 1.93 2.43
N LYS A 68 -19.98 1.09 2.88
CA LYS A 68 -20.96 0.45 1.99
C LYS A 68 -21.80 1.49 1.24
N ALA A 69 -22.26 2.54 1.92
CA ALA A 69 -23.02 3.62 1.29
C ALA A 69 -22.18 4.36 0.23
N VAL A 70 -20.92 4.66 0.55
CA VAL A 70 -19.97 5.31 -0.37
C VAL A 70 -19.70 4.49 -1.62
N LEU A 71 -19.59 3.18 -1.45
CA LEU A 71 -19.26 2.26 -2.55
C LEU A 71 -20.50 1.73 -3.29
N SER A 72 -21.71 2.02 -2.82
CA SER A 72 -22.96 1.55 -3.45
C SER A 72 -23.13 1.88 -4.95
N PRO A 73 -22.58 2.97 -5.53
CA PRO A 73 -22.65 3.22 -6.97
C PRO A 73 -21.76 2.30 -7.81
N ILE A 74 -20.85 1.57 -7.16
CA ILE A 74 -20.00 0.56 -7.78
C ILE A 74 -20.68 -0.77 -7.50
N ASP A 75 -21.00 -1.52 -8.54
CA ASP A 75 -21.59 -2.86 -8.42
C ASP A 75 -20.60 -3.75 -7.66
N LEU A 76 -20.84 -3.86 -6.35
CA LEU A 76 -20.06 -4.66 -5.42
C LEU A 76 -20.88 -5.89 -5.11
N ASP A 77 -20.27 -7.05 -5.29
CA ASP A 77 -20.85 -8.30 -4.84
C ASP A 77 -21.06 -8.22 -3.32
N ASP A 78 -22.30 -8.43 -2.86
CA ASP A 78 -22.69 -8.41 -1.44
C ASP A 78 -21.90 -9.43 -0.59
N THR A 79 -21.24 -10.40 -1.23
CA THR A 79 -20.33 -11.35 -0.57
C THR A 79 -18.99 -10.74 -0.15
N TYR A 80 -18.67 -9.51 -0.53
CA TYR A 80 -17.42 -8.84 -0.18
C TYR A 80 -17.28 -8.59 1.33
N LYS A 81 -16.57 -9.51 1.99
CA LYS A 81 -16.11 -9.35 3.37
C LYS A 81 -14.80 -8.56 3.38
N PHE A 82 -14.89 -7.24 3.55
CA PHE A 82 -13.72 -6.39 3.73
C PHE A 82 -13.50 -6.02 5.21
N LYS A 83 -12.25 -5.75 5.55
CA LYS A 83 -11.87 -5.20 6.87
C LYS A 83 -11.63 -3.71 6.75
N ILE A 84 -11.89 -2.98 7.82
CA ILE A 84 -11.66 -1.54 7.87
C ILE A 84 -10.80 -1.14 9.06
N GLN A 85 -9.99 -0.11 8.88
CA GLN A 85 -9.19 0.50 9.93
C GLN A 85 -8.97 1.99 9.66
N ARG A 86 -9.30 2.85 10.63
CA ARG A 86 -8.92 4.27 10.60
C ARG A 86 -7.40 4.43 10.74
N LEU A 87 -6.81 5.32 9.94
CA LEU A 87 -5.38 5.61 9.95
C LEU A 87 -5.06 6.84 10.79
N GLY A 88 -4.06 6.74 11.66
CA GLY A 88 -3.59 7.83 12.51
C GLY A 88 -4.27 7.90 13.88
N LYS A 89 -3.79 8.82 14.72
CA LYS A 89 -4.33 9.08 16.06
C LYS A 89 -5.70 9.72 15.96
N PHE A 90 -6.63 9.34 16.84
CA PHE A 90 -7.97 9.91 16.89
C PHE A 90 -7.91 11.43 17.10
N ASP A 91 -8.67 12.15 16.30
CA ASP A 91 -8.80 13.61 16.34
C ASP A 91 -10.26 13.96 15.99
N PRO A 92 -11.02 14.57 16.90
CA PRO A 92 -12.42 14.91 16.66
C PRO A 92 -12.61 16.01 15.60
N GLU A 93 -11.58 16.84 15.36
CA GLU A 93 -11.64 17.94 14.38
C GLU A 93 -11.30 17.48 12.97
N ASN A 94 -10.77 16.25 12.82
CA ASN A 94 -10.24 15.76 11.55
C ASN A 94 -10.80 14.39 11.17
N ASN A 95 -11.37 14.32 9.97
CA ASN A 95 -11.85 13.08 9.37
C ASN A 95 -10.66 12.22 8.91
N ARG A 96 -10.24 11.27 9.75
CA ARG A 96 -9.12 10.39 9.41
C ARG A 96 -9.47 9.51 8.22
N PHE A 97 -8.44 9.17 7.47
CA PHE A 97 -8.57 8.21 6.38
C PHE A 97 -8.96 6.83 6.90
N ILE A 98 -9.78 6.12 6.12
CA ILE A 98 -10.12 4.73 6.36
C ILE A 98 -9.34 3.88 5.36
N ASN A 99 -8.54 2.95 5.89
CA ASN A 99 -7.99 1.85 5.11
C ASN A 99 -9.02 0.72 5.02
N VAL A 100 -9.35 0.32 3.80
CA VAL A 100 -10.26 -0.79 3.51
C VAL A 100 -9.45 -1.90 2.87
N ILE A 101 -9.36 -3.04 3.56
CA ILE A 101 -8.62 -4.23 3.13
C ILE A 101 -9.61 -5.16 2.44
N LEU A 102 -9.48 -5.28 1.11
CA LEU A 102 -10.37 -6.10 0.29
C LEU A 102 -9.85 -7.54 0.19
N PRO A 103 -10.73 -8.50 -0.15
CA PRO A 103 -10.35 -9.90 -0.30
C PRO A 103 -9.32 -10.17 -1.41
N SER A 104 -9.30 -9.34 -2.46
CA SER A 104 -8.46 -9.54 -3.63
C SER A 104 -8.04 -8.21 -4.26
N LEU A 105 -6.97 -8.25 -5.08
CA LEU A 105 -6.57 -7.14 -5.93
C LEU A 105 -7.67 -6.74 -6.91
N ASP A 106 -8.39 -7.72 -7.47
CA ASP A 106 -9.40 -7.46 -8.49
C ASP A 106 -10.54 -6.58 -7.95
N HIS A 107 -10.93 -6.79 -6.70
CA HIS A 107 -11.92 -5.93 -6.04
C HIS A 107 -11.39 -4.50 -5.86
N ALA A 108 -10.13 -4.35 -5.45
CA ALA A 108 -9.49 -3.05 -5.33
C ALA A 108 -9.44 -2.32 -6.67
N LEU A 109 -9.05 -3.04 -7.74
CA LEU A 109 -9.02 -2.49 -9.10
C LEU A 109 -10.40 -2.13 -9.62
N ASN A 110 -11.42 -2.96 -9.37
CA ASN A 110 -12.80 -2.65 -9.75
C ASN A 110 -13.24 -1.32 -9.13
N ILE A 111 -13.00 -1.14 -7.83
CA ILE A 111 -13.35 0.10 -7.13
C ILE A 111 -12.54 1.27 -7.68
N LEU A 112 -11.22 1.13 -7.83
CA LEU A 112 -10.34 2.22 -8.26
C LEU A 112 -10.60 2.66 -9.71
N ARG A 113 -11.02 1.75 -10.59
CA ARG A 113 -11.40 2.05 -11.98
C ARG A 113 -12.75 2.76 -12.06
N ASN A 114 -13.67 2.43 -11.18
CA ASN A 114 -15.04 2.95 -11.17
C ASN A 114 -15.27 4.08 -10.15
N LYS A 115 -14.23 4.55 -9.46
CA LYS A 115 -14.35 5.57 -8.40
C LYS A 115 -14.95 6.90 -8.85
N ASN A 116 -14.95 7.18 -10.16
CA ASN A 116 -15.62 8.34 -10.75
C ASN A 116 -17.16 8.26 -10.65
N LYS A 117 -17.73 7.07 -10.42
CA LYS A 117 -19.16 6.89 -10.14
C LYS A 117 -19.56 7.39 -8.76
N ILE A 118 -18.59 7.63 -7.88
CA ILE A 118 -18.83 8.13 -6.53
C ILE A 118 -18.98 9.65 -6.59
N THR A 119 -20.19 10.12 -6.33
CA THR A 119 -20.56 11.54 -6.44
C THR A 119 -20.61 12.27 -5.10
N ILE A 120 -20.21 11.59 -4.00
CA ILE A 120 -20.24 12.17 -2.66
C ILE A 120 -19.22 13.31 -2.55
N PRO A 121 -19.65 14.54 -2.24
CA PRO A 121 -18.77 15.70 -2.18
C PRO A 121 -17.59 15.51 -1.21
N GLY A 122 -16.39 15.81 -1.68
CA GLY A 122 -15.15 15.79 -0.89
C GLY A 122 -14.58 14.38 -0.61
N VAL A 123 -15.34 13.31 -0.83
CA VAL A 123 -14.84 11.94 -0.70
C VAL A 123 -13.86 11.64 -1.83
N LYS A 124 -12.68 11.13 -1.47
CA LYS A 124 -11.67 10.67 -2.44
C LYS A 124 -11.25 9.26 -2.11
N ILE A 125 -11.11 8.46 -3.18
CA ILE A 125 -10.62 7.08 -3.11
C ILE A 125 -9.33 6.95 -3.91
N PHE A 126 -8.33 6.32 -3.30
CA PHE A 126 -7.03 6.04 -3.91
C PHE A 126 -6.47 4.73 -3.37
N GLY A 127 -5.50 4.14 -4.08
CA GLY A 127 -4.84 2.91 -3.62
C GLY A 127 -3.92 3.18 -2.43
N ASP A 128 -3.76 2.19 -1.55
CA ASP A 128 -2.76 2.25 -0.48
C ASP A 128 -1.35 2.10 -1.06
N GLN A 129 -0.58 3.17 -1.01
CA GLN A 129 0.78 3.23 -1.53
C GLN A 129 1.81 3.19 -0.41
N THR A 130 2.92 2.50 -0.66
CA THR A 130 4.11 2.56 0.18
C THR A 130 4.69 3.98 0.19
N LYS A 131 5.58 4.25 1.15
CA LYS A 131 6.30 5.53 1.21
C LYS A 131 7.11 5.78 -0.06
N ALA A 132 7.84 4.77 -0.53
CA ALA A 132 8.64 4.87 -1.74
C ALA A 132 7.78 5.14 -2.98
N GLN A 133 6.60 4.51 -3.10
CA GLN A 133 5.66 4.79 -4.19
C GLN A 133 5.14 6.23 -4.15
N LYS A 134 4.79 6.74 -2.96
CA LYS A 134 4.32 8.13 -2.78
C LYS A 134 5.41 9.14 -3.15
N GLU A 135 6.63 8.92 -2.67
CA GLU A 135 7.77 9.79 -2.96
C GLU A 135 8.10 9.81 -4.44
N TYR A 136 8.12 8.64 -5.08
CA TYR A 136 8.33 8.51 -6.53
C TYR A 136 7.24 9.24 -7.32
N TYR A 137 5.96 9.06 -6.95
CA TYR A 137 4.85 9.78 -7.59
C TYR A 137 4.98 11.31 -7.45
N LEU A 138 5.35 11.80 -6.25
CA LEU A 138 5.57 13.23 -6.04
C LEU A 138 6.74 13.77 -6.86
N HIS A 139 7.81 12.99 -7.00
CA HIS A 139 8.94 13.33 -7.86
C HIS A 139 8.50 13.47 -9.33
N LEU A 140 7.78 12.48 -9.86
CA LEU A 140 7.25 12.51 -11.23
C LEU A 140 6.30 13.70 -11.44
N LYS A 141 5.37 13.94 -10.50
CA LYS A 141 4.42 15.06 -10.59
C LYS A 141 5.13 16.41 -10.63
N LYS A 142 6.20 16.59 -9.86
CA LYS A 142 7.03 17.80 -9.89
C LYS A 142 7.74 17.97 -11.23
N ALA A 143 8.27 16.89 -11.80
CA ALA A 143 8.93 16.92 -13.09
C ALA A 143 7.96 17.31 -14.20
N VAL A 144 6.81 16.66 -14.29
CA VAL A 144 5.76 16.97 -15.30
C VAL A 144 5.31 18.42 -15.19
N ASN A 145 5.03 18.93 -14.00
CA ASN A 145 4.58 20.31 -13.81
C ASN A 145 5.63 21.38 -14.21
N ARG A 146 6.91 21.02 -14.30
CA ARG A 146 7.98 21.92 -14.77
C ARG A 146 8.09 21.94 -16.29
N THR A 147 7.78 20.84 -16.96
CA THR A 147 7.91 20.70 -18.42
C THR A 147 6.76 21.37 -19.19
N TRP A 148 5.59 21.51 -18.55
CA TRP A 148 4.38 22.08 -19.17
C TRP A 148 4.04 23.49 -18.67
N ARG A 149 5.03 24.24 -18.16
CA ARG A 149 4.95 25.67 -17.82
C ARG A 149 5.91 26.45 -18.70
#